data_AF-A0A2G4G436-F1
#
_entry.id   AF-A0A2G4G436-F1
#
_cell.length_a   1.000
_cell.length_b   1.000
_cell.length_c   1.000
_cell.angle_alpha   90.00
_cell.angle_beta   90.00
_cell.angle_gamma   90.00
#
_symmetry.space_group_name_H-M   'P 1'
#
loop_
_entity.id
_entity.type
_entity.pdbx_description
1 polymer ?
#
loop_
_entity_poly.entity_id
_entity_poly.type
_entity_poly.pdbx_seq_one_letter_code
_entity_poly.pdbx_strand_id
1 'polypeptide(L)'
;MLAPNKIEIVGDFIAIQWADQTEHFLSGEFLRERSPSAENMGEVDILGKRWGGDGPRQFPGVSVMQLTRIGNYAVTFEFSDGHKTGIYSWEYLRRIADSQK
;
A
#
# COMPACT_ATOMS: atom_id res chain seq x y z
N MET A 1 -15.06 -10.77 -5.17
CA MET A 1 -14.02 -10.51 -4.14
C MET A 1 -12.76 -10.09 -4.85
N LEU A 2 -12.19 -8.94 -4.51
CA LEU A 2 -10.99 -8.38 -5.16
C LEU A 2 -9.68 -8.96 -4.61
N ALA A 3 -9.71 -10.13 -3.96
CA ALA A 3 -8.49 -10.70 -3.39
C ALA A 3 -7.52 -11.13 -4.50
N PRO A 4 -6.21 -10.86 -4.37
CA PRO A 4 -5.22 -11.35 -5.32
C PRO A 4 -5.03 -12.86 -5.17
N ASN A 5 -4.79 -13.54 -6.29
CA ASN A 5 -4.38 -14.95 -6.30
C ASN A 5 -2.97 -15.10 -5.70
N LYS A 6 -2.08 -14.18 -6.06
CA LYS A 6 -0.68 -14.19 -5.64
C LYS A 6 -0.21 -12.79 -5.26
N ILE A 7 0.59 -12.71 -4.21
CA ILE A 7 1.29 -11.49 -3.80
C ILE A 7 2.64 -11.88 -3.22
N GLU A 8 3.72 -11.35 -3.78
CA GLU A 8 5.10 -11.74 -3.45
C GLU A 8 6.05 -10.54 -3.57
N ILE A 9 7.13 -10.58 -2.79
CA ILE A 9 8.24 -9.64 -2.91
C ILE A 9 9.19 -10.18 -4.00
N VAL A 10 9.49 -9.36 -5.00
CA VAL A 10 10.38 -9.67 -6.13
C VAL A 10 11.44 -8.57 -6.20
N GLY A 11 12.57 -8.80 -5.53
CA GLY A 11 13.61 -7.78 -5.39
C GLY A 11 13.08 -6.58 -4.59
N ASP A 12 13.02 -5.42 -5.22
CA ASP A 12 12.52 -4.17 -4.62
C ASP A 12 11.01 -3.94 -4.82
N PHE A 13 10.37 -4.79 -5.62
CA PHE A 13 8.96 -4.64 -6.01
C PHE A 13 8.07 -5.67 -5.36
N ILE A 14 6.80 -5.31 -5.16
CA ILE A 14 5.72 -6.23 -4.84
C ILE A 14 4.99 -6.58 -6.11
N ALA A 15 5.06 -7.85 -6.50
CA ALA A 15 4.28 -8.41 -7.59
C ALA A 15 2.93 -8.87 -7.06
N ILE A 16 1.85 -8.37 -7.64
CA ILE A 16 0.47 -8.73 -7.29
C ILE A 16 -0.22 -9.28 -8.52
N GLN A 17 -0.69 -10.52 -8.44
CA GLN A 17 -1.49 -11.16 -9.47
C GLN A 17 -2.95 -11.24 -9.00
N TRP A 18 -3.83 -10.54 -9.70
CA TRP A 18 -5.25 -10.48 -9.40
C TRP A 18 -6.04 -11.64 -10.01
N ALA A 19 -7.27 -11.85 -9.52
CA ALA A 19 -8.16 -12.88 -10.05
C ALA A 19 -8.53 -12.67 -11.53
N ASP A 20 -8.52 -11.41 -11.98
CA ASP A 20 -8.80 -11.00 -13.37
C ASP A 20 -7.59 -11.13 -14.31
N GLN A 21 -6.56 -11.90 -13.92
CA GLN A 21 -5.28 -12.04 -14.64
C GLN A 21 -4.48 -10.72 -14.80
N THR A 22 -4.96 -9.61 -14.24
CA THR A 22 -4.19 -8.38 -14.14
C THR A 22 -2.98 -8.59 -13.23
N GLU A 23 -1.84 -8.02 -13.59
CA GLU A 23 -0.62 -8.05 -12.79
C GLU A 23 -0.15 -6.61 -12.54
N HIS A 24 0.25 -6.33 -11.31
CA HIS A 24 0.80 -5.03 -10.93
C HIS A 24 2.12 -5.22 -10.19
N PHE A 25 3.06 -4.31 -10.45
CA PHE A 25 4.36 -4.27 -9.81
C PHE A 25 4.51 -2.93 -9.08
N LEU A 26 4.45 -2.98 -7.75
CA LEU A 26 4.48 -1.78 -6.91
C LEU A 26 5.83 -1.70 -6.19
N SER A 27 6.56 -0.60 -6.32
CA SER A 27 7.79 -0.42 -5.55
C SER A 27 7.50 -0.22 -4.07
N GLY A 28 8.45 -0.57 -3.20
CA GLY A 28 8.34 -0.28 -1.77
C GLY A 28 8.16 1.21 -1.49
N GLU A 29 8.84 2.05 -2.26
CA GLU A 29 8.73 3.52 -2.21
C GLU A 29 7.31 4.00 -2.50
N PHE A 30 6.68 3.47 -3.56
CA PHE A 30 5.31 3.81 -3.95
C PHE A 30 4.30 3.40 -2.87
N LEU A 31 4.44 2.19 -2.33
CA LEU A 31 3.60 1.71 -1.24
C LEU A 31 3.78 2.57 0.01
N ARG A 32 5.03 2.92 0.36
CA ARG A 32 5.35 3.76 1.52
C ARG A 32 4.76 5.16 1.40
N GLU A 33 4.90 5.79 0.23
CA GLU A 33 4.29 7.10 -0.07
C GLU A 33 2.76 7.05 0.05
N ARG A 34 2.14 5.94 -0.38
CA ARG A 34 0.69 5.72 -0.33
C ARG A 34 0.23 4.92 0.89
N SER A 35 1.02 4.90 1.96
CA SER A 35 0.65 4.15 3.16
C SER A 35 -0.58 4.77 3.82
N PRO A 36 -1.70 4.05 4.01
CA PRO A 36 -2.95 4.57 4.57
C PRO A 36 -2.91 4.79 6.10
N SER A 37 -1.72 4.80 6.71
CA SER A 37 -1.54 5.11 8.13
C SER A 37 -2.12 6.49 8.46
N ALA A 38 -2.65 6.67 9.68
CA ALA A 38 -3.32 7.90 10.13
C ALA A 38 -2.50 9.19 9.94
N GLU A 39 -1.16 9.10 9.86
CA GLU A 39 -0.29 10.24 9.52
C GLU A 39 -0.43 10.74 8.06
N ASN A 40 -0.83 9.87 7.14
CA ASN A 40 -0.84 10.13 5.70
C ASN A 40 -2.27 10.26 5.15
N MET A 41 -3.19 9.48 5.72
CA MET A 41 -4.60 9.55 5.40
C MET A 41 -5.28 10.47 6.41
N GLY A 42 -5.04 11.77 6.26
CA GLY A 42 -5.57 12.79 7.18
C GLY A 42 -7.03 12.54 7.54
N GLU A 43 -7.34 12.69 8.83
CA GLU A 43 -8.68 12.50 9.38
C GLU A 43 -9.64 13.47 8.66
N VAL A 44 -10.74 12.93 8.16
CA VAL A 44 -11.85 13.75 7.67
C VAL A 44 -12.70 14.04 8.89
N ASP A 45 -12.56 15.25 9.45
CA ASP A 45 -13.45 15.69 10.51
C ASP A 45 -14.90 15.77 9.98
N ILE A 46 -15.87 15.61 10.87
CA ILE A 46 -17.33 15.67 10.62
C ILE A 46 -17.78 16.94 9.88
N LEU A 47 -16.93 17.98 9.87
CA LEU A 47 -17.11 19.24 9.14
C LEU A 47 -16.48 19.26 7.73
N GLY A 48 -16.02 18.11 7.21
CA GLY A 48 -15.43 17.98 5.87
C GLY A 48 -14.00 18.51 5.75
N LYS A 49 -13.34 18.83 6.87
CA LYS A 49 -11.96 19.35 6.88
C LYS A 49 -10.98 18.20 7.04
N ARG A 50 -10.16 17.98 6.02
CA ARG A 50 -9.08 16.99 6.02
C ARG A 50 -7.91 17.55 6.82
N TRP A 51 -7.58 16.93 7.96
CA TRP A 51 -6.40 17.27 8.76
C TRP A 51 -5.35 16.18 8.58
N GLY A 52 -4.21 16.52 7.97
CA GLY A 52 -3.12 15.58 7.67
C GLY A 52 -2.92 15.34 6.17
N GLY A 53 -1.67 15.05 5.78
CA GLY A 53 -1.21 15.02 4.39
C GLY A 53 -0.26 16.17 4.03
N ASP A 54 0.59 16.62 4.96
CA ASP A 54 1.67 17.54 4.63
C ASP A 54 2.81 16.76 3.95
N GLY A 55 2.76 16.78 2.62
CA GLY A 55 3.89 16.56 1.74
C GLY A 55 3.97 15.17 1.08
N PRO A 56 4.44 15.11 -0.19
CA PRO A 56 5.06 13.90 -0.69
C PRO A 56 6.32 13.64 0.13
N ARG A 57 6.22 12.77 1.14
CA ARG A 57 7.40 12.20 1.77
C ARG A 57 7.96 11.21 0.76
N GLN A 58 8.92 11.66 -0.03
CA GLN A 58 9.71 10.75 -0.85
C GLN A 58 10.47 9.84 0.10
N PHE A 59 10.30 8.54 -0.06
CA PHE A 59 11.00 7.53 0.72
C PHE A 59 11.97 6.78 -0.20
N PRO A 60 13.01 7.46 -0.74
CA PRO A 60 13.88 6.87 -1.74
C PRO A 60 14.64 5.67 -1.16
N GLY A 61 14.62 4.54 -1.86
CA GLY A 61 15.30 3.31 -1.44
C GLY A 61 14.61 2.53 -0.31
N VAL A 62 13.33 2.83 -0.04
CA VAL A 62 12.53 2.01 0.88
C VAL A 62 12.00 0.78 0.16
N SER A 63 12.36 -0.39 0.68
CA SER A 63 11.92 -1.69 0.18
C SER A 63 10.96 -2.35 1.16
N VAL A 64 10.09 -3.23 0.65
CA VAL A 64 9.27 -4.10 1.51
C VAL A 64 10.13 -5.28 1.96
N MET A 65 10.32 -5.41 3.28
CA MET A 65 11.06 -6.52 3.87
C MET A 65 10.15 -7.73 4.09
N GLN A 66 8.93 -7.50 4.56
CA GLN A 66 7.94 -8.56 4.80
C GLN A 66 6.53 -8.12 4.41
N LEU A 67 5.71 -9.08 4.03
CA LEU A 67 4.28 -8.88 3.80
C LEU A 67 3.47 -9.90 4.61
N THR A 68 2.42 -9.45 5.30
CA THR A 68 1.56 -10.30 6.13
C THR A 68 0.11 -10.11 5.72
N ARG A 69 -0.57 -11.20 5.33
CA ARG A 69 -2.00 -11.15 4.99
C ARG A 69 -2.84 -11.00 6.26
N ILE A 70 -3.80 -10.08 6.22
CA ILE A 70 -4.77 -9.84 7.28
C ILE A 70 -6.12 -10.39 6.84
N GLY A 71 -6.40 -11.62 7.28
CA GLY A 71 -7.59 -12.35 6.88
C GLY A 71 -7.70 -12.46 5.35
N ASN A 72 -8.89 -12.20 4.82
CA ASN A 72 -9.19 -12.28 3.39
C ASN A 72 -9.41 -10.92 2.72
N TYR A 73 -9.11 -9.80 3.40
CA TYR A 73 -9.48 -8.47 2.91
C TYR A 73 -8.32 -7.46 2.80
N ALA A 74 -7.18 -7.74 3.42
CA ALA A 74 -6.05 -6.81 3.46
C ALA A 74 -4.68 -7.49 3.62
N VAL A 75 -3.63 -6.70 3.48
CA VAL A 75 -2.23 -7.04 3.77
C VAL A 75 -1.56 -5.92 4.56
N THR A 76 -0.58 -6.25 5.38
CA THR A 76 0.36 -5.29 5.95
C THR A 76 1.73 -5.49 5.33
N PHE A 77 2.48 -4.41 5.21
CA PHE A 77 3.87 -4.43 4.77
C PHE A 77 4.77 -3.93 5.89
N GLU A 78 5.87 -4.63 6.10
CA GLU A 78 7.00 -4.15 6.88
C GLU A 78 8.06 -3.58 5.94
N PHE A 79 8.38 -2.31 6.12
CA PHE A 79 9.32 -1.57 5.29
C PHE A 79 10.70 -1.49 5.94
N SER A 80 11.75 -1.35 5.12
CA SER A 80 13.14 -1.23 5.59
C SER A 80 13.39 -0.01 6.50
N ASP A 81 12.56 1.03 6.40
CA ASP A 81 12.54 2.22 7.26
C ASP A 81 11.97 1.94 8.68
N GLY A 82 11.54 0.71 8.97
CA GLY A 82 10.97 0.30 10.26
C GLY A 82 9.46 0.50 10.38
N HIS A 83 8.79 0.97 9.32
CA HIS A 83 7.33 1.15 9.30
C HIS A 83 6.59 -0.16 9.08
N LYS A 84 5.54 -0.41 9.86
CA LYS A 84 4.77 -1.67 9.81
C LYS A 84 3.28 -1.54 10.14
N THR A 85 2.77 -0.32 10.25
CA THR A 85 1.40 -0.06 10.72
C THR A 85 0.38 0.15 9.59
N GLY A 86 0.84 0.22 8.33
CA GLY A 86 -0.05 0.40 7.18
C GLY A 86 -0.84 -0.86 6.87
N ILE A 87 -2.16 -0.79 6.96
CA ILE A 87 -3.08 -1.86 6.53
C ILE A 87 -3.62 -1.50 5.15
N TYR A 88 -3.31 -2.33 4.16
CA TYR A 88 -3.68 -2.13 2.78
C TYR A 88 -4.79 -3.10 2.42
N SER A 89 -6.02 -2.60 2.34
CA SER A 89 -7.13 -3.41 1.82
C SER A 89 -6.91 -3.73 0.35
N TRP A 90 -7.43 -4.88 -0.11
CA TRP A 90 -7.30 -5.29 -1.51
C TRP A 90 -7.89 -4.27 -2.47
N GLU A 91 -9.00 -3.64 -2.10
CA GLU A 91 -9.62 -2.58 -2.87
C GLU A 91 -8.73 -1.34 -2.97
N TYR A 92 -8.09 -0.95 -1.86
CA TYR A 92 -7.16 0.17 -1.86
C TYR A 92 -5.93 -0.12 -2.71
N LEU A 93 -5.33 -1.32 -2.57
CA LEU A 93 -4.19 -1.75 -3.38
C LEU A 93 -4.53 -1.76 -4.87
N ARG A 94 -5.68 -2.31 -5.25
CA ARG A 94 -6.12 -2.31 -6.64
C ARG A 94 -6.27 -0.88 -7.16
N ARG A 95 -6.89 0.01 -6.39
CA ARG A 95 -7.10 1.40 -6.78
C ARG A 95 -5.79 2.17 -6.98
N ILE A 96 -4.85 2.06 -6.04
CA ILE A 96 -3.55 2.76 -6.17
C ILE A 96 -2.71 2.16 -7.30
N ALA A 97 -2.79 0.85 -7.53
CA ALA A 97 -2.09 0.17 -8.61
C ALA A 97 -2.64 0.56 -9.99
N ASP A 98 -3.97 0.68 -10.14
CA ASP A 98 -4.59 1.16 -11.38
C ASP A 98 -4.28 2.65 -11.65
N SER A 99 -4.03 3.42 -10.59
CA SER A 99 -3.60 4.82 -10.67
C SER A 99 -2.10 5.00 -10.91
N GLN A 100 -1.32 3.93 -10.94
CA GLN A 100 0.10 3.94 -11.27
C GLN A 100 0.23 4.15 -12.78
N LYS A 101 0.36 5.42 -13.22
CA LYS A 101 0.65 5.79 -14.61
C LYS A 101 2.13 6.04 -14.82
#